data_AF-A0A1Q2HMZ6-F1
#
_entry.id   AF-A0A1Q2HMZ6-F1
#
_cell.length_a   1.000
_cell.length_b   1.000
_cell.length_c   1.000
_cell.angle_alpha   90.00
_cell.angle_beta   90.00
_cell.angle_gamma   90.00
#
_symmetry.space_group_name_H-M   'P 1'
#
loop_
_entity.id
_entity.type
_entity.pdbx_description
1 polymer ?
#
loop_
_entity_poly.entity_id
_entity_poly.type
_entity_poly.pdbx_seq_one_letter_code
_entity_poly.pdbx_strand_id
1 'polypeptide(L)'
;MKLILRLSVLTTLLLNSAVLAEDWPWEGSGTSTDPFLINTVEDFNKIDKDPFHMDKHYVLTASLDFEGSEPNTIGSESYPFQGQFVGKYVDPDTGSESIGSLNNFSLTSKGPRPCGIFRVVGSEGKIYSLTVNSPSIASTSNAATGGIAGRSSGIINECSVLNAQISGKNGVGGIAGYNSGIINFCSSEGDITGENTTGGICGYLEGGELTQSTFDGTVTGIEYTGGGVGGINSFSAASDCTINAHVSGASYAGGFCGTASESSITDCVVYGSVEASSWAGGMCGINYAEFRTCAAYTDVSATNSLTYGLNNLSLEAVTYAGGFAGVNNDVIENCFARGGVQLSVDAGSFSISDFVESAENQPSVFSHSYAGGFAGLNSGSISRSYSAGQVDGGLLADSSASDYASDPNFVTDVLYEGGFTGKNDSVISGSYFDQDTSGLTGEESDGGLAKTTSEMKTQATFQHWDFADTWRIDGSYPQFGWQVSVSFNPSSYTETLIAGSTAIFKPQAEMDGEGSLSCQITVEYSEGSGWISASPASFELNTSEPKKKLDVTLNPDGMLAGVYEADIVLSSGSLEYDVLLPVKMIVLGDFNGDSKVDIKDFVHFANLWKEGNLTNSDLLGFASNWLN
;
A
#
# COMPACT_ATOMS: atom_id res chain seq x y z
N MET A 1 -60.88 52.04 -1.51
CA MET A 1 -60.23 51.63 -0.25
C MET A 1 -59.61 50.23 -0.32
N LYS A 2 -60.32 49.17 -0.75
CA LYS A 2 -59.75 47.81 -0.90
C LYS A 2 -58.65 47.66 -1.97
N LEU A 3 -58.60 48.53 -2.98
CA LEU A 3 -57.55 48.51 -4.03
C LEU A 3 -56.22 49.13 -3.55
N ILE A 4 -56.29 50.13 -2.66
CA ILE A 4 -55.10 50.82 -2.10
C ILE A 4 -54.42 49.92 -1.04
N LEU A 5 -55.20 49.18 -0.24
CA LEU A 5 -54.65 48.17 0.67
C LEU A 5 -54.00 46.97 -0.08
N ARG A 6 -54.51 46.60 -1.27
CA ARG A 6 -53.91 45.53 -2.07
C ARG A 6 -52.63 45.98 -2.77
N LEU A 7 -52.56 47.24 -3.23
CA LEU A 7 -51.30 47.80 -3.73
C LEU A 7 -50.26 47.95 -2.61
N SER A 8 -50.66 48.38 -1.40
CA SER A 8 -49.70 48.55 -0.29
C SER A 8 -49.15 47.22 0.22
N VAL A 9 -49.96 46.16 0.22
CA VAL A 9 -49.54 44.78 0.58
C VAL A 9 -48.71 44.15 -0.54
N LEU A 10 -49.00 44.42 -1.81
CA LEU A 10 -48.18 43.94 -2.93
C LEU A 10 -46.84 44.69 -3.01
N THR A 11 -46.81 46.00 -2.70
CA THR A 11 -45.54 46.74 -2.59
C THR A 11 -44.77 46.33 -1.35
N THR A 12 -45.40 46.01 -0.21
CA THR A 12 -44.67 45.47 0.95
C THR A 12 -44.24 44.02 0.76
N LEU A 13 -44.94 43.20 -0.03
CA LEU A 13 -44.44 41.87 -0.45
C LEU A 13 -43.29 41.99 -1.47
N LEU A 14 -43.38 42.92 -2.43
CA LEU A 14 -42.31 43.17 -3.42
C LEU A 14 -41.08 43.86 -2.81
N LEU A 15 -41.27 44.70 -1.79
CA LEU A 15 -40.20 45.28 -0.97
C LEU A 15 -39.66 44.27 0.06
N ASN A 16 -40.45 43.28 0.52
CA ASN A 16 -39.96 42.19 1.37
C ASN A 16 -39.23 41.08 0.60
N SER A 17 -39.50 40.89 -0.70
CA SER A 17 -38.62 40.10 -1.58
C SER A 17 -37.33 40.84 -1.95
N ALA A 18 -37.23 42.12 -1.60
CA ALA A 18 -36.02 42.95 -1.66
C ALA A 18 -35.43 43.21 -0.25
N VAL A 19 -35.84 42.42 0.76
CA VAL A 19 -35.13 42.38 2.06
C VAL A 19 -33.79 41.69 1.81
N LEU A 20 -32.79 42.56 1.63
CA LEU A 20 -31.36 42.32 1.69
C LEU A 20 -30.87 41.27 0.70
N ALA A 21 -30.51 41.71 -0.51
CA ALA A 21 -29.29 41.15 -1.10
C ALA A 21 -28.20 41.46 -0.06
N GLU A 22 -27.85 40.47 0.73
CA GLU A 22 -26.72 40.55 1.65
C GLU A 22 -25.51 40.82 0.76
N ASP A 23 -24.88 41.99 0.90
CA ASP A 23 -23.66 42.33 0.17
C ASP A 23 -22.55 41.42 0.71
N TRP A 24 -22.48 40.20 0.16
CA TRP A 24 -21.44 39.24 0.48
C TRP A 24 -20.09 39.76 -0.02
N PRO A 25 -18.98 39.44 0.66
CA PRO A 25 -17.67 39.91 0.25
C PRO A 25 -17.12 39.20 -1.00
N TRP A 26 -17.86 38.25 -1.58
CA TRP A 26 -17.46 37.40 -2.69
C TRP A 26 -18.45 37.52 -3.86
N GLU A 27 -17.96 37.19 -5.05
CA GLU A 27 -18.82 36.93 -6.21
C GLU A 27 -19.57 35.59 -6.02
N GLY A 28 -20.82 35.54 -6.48
CA GLY A 28 -21.75 34.42 -6.26
C GLY A 28 -22.74 34.68 -5.13
N SER A 29 -23.70 33.78 -4.93
CA SER A 29 -24.71 33.84 -3.86
C SER A 29 -24.48 32.83 -2.74
N GLY A 30 -23.45 31.99 -2.85
CA GLY A 30 -23.12 30.95 -1.87
C GLY A 30 -24.07 29.76 -1.91
N THR A 31 -24.80 29.58 -3.00
CA THR A 31 -25.70 28.44 -3.22
C THR A 31 -25.01 27.33 -4.01
N SER A 32 -25.55 26.12 -4.02
CA SER A 32 -24.93 24.99 -4.75
C SER A 32 -24.81 25.21 -6.26
N THR A 33 -25.67 26.06 -6.85
CA THR A 33 -25.66 26.40 -8.29
C THR A 33 -24.92 27.70 -8.60
N ASP A 34 -24.58 28.47 -7.57
CA ASP A 34 -23.92 29.77 -7.68
C ASP A 34 -23.06 29.99 -6.42
N PRO A 35 -21.96 29.22 -6.28
CA PRO A 35 -21.11 29.23 -5.09
C PRO A 35 -20.29 30.52 -5.01
N PHE A 36 -19.81 30.85 -3.81
CA PHE A 36 -18.88 31.96 -3.64
C PHE A 36 -17.51 31.62 -4.26
N LEU A 37 -17.01 32.52 -5.11
CA LEU A 37 -15.71 32.37 -5.76
C LEU A 37 -14.59 32.88 -4.85
N ILE A 38 -13.62 32.03 -4.55
CA ILE A 38 -12.48 32.33 -3.68
C ILE A 38 -11.20 32.35 -4.53
N ASN A 39 -10.55 33.51 -4.62
CA ASN A 39 -9.36 33.70 -5.46
C ASN A 39 -8.17 34.36 -4.76
N THR A 40 -8.32 34.81 -3.50
CA THR A 40 -7.23 35.32 -2.67
C THR A 40 -7.21 34.72 -1.26
N VAL A 41 -6.06 34.79 -0.60
CA VAL A 41 -5.93 34.45 0.84
C VAL A 41 -6.83 35.33 1.70
N GLU A 42 -7.03 36.60 1.33
CA GLU A 42 -7.92 37.50 2.08
C GLU A 42 -9.38 37.03 2.02
N ASP A 43 -9.81 36.54 0.86
CA ASP A 43 -11.16 36.00 0.66
C ASP A 43 -11.37 34.71 1.44
N PHE A 44 -10.39 33.81 1.41
CA PHE A 44 -10.41 32.60 2.23
C PHE A 44 -10.54 32.96 3.72
N ASN A 45 -9.76 33.93 4.19
CA ASN A 45 -9.78 34.36 5.59
C ASN A 45 -11.09 35.06 6.02
N LYS A 46 -12.00 35.41 5.10
CA LYS A 46 -13.32 35.96 5.44
C LYS A 46 -14.36 34.86 5.75
N ILE A 47 -14.11 33.60 5.38
CA ILE A 47 -15.09 32.50 5.50
C ILE A 47 -15.55 32.31 6.94
N ASP A 48 -14.63 32.22 7.90
CA ASP A 48 -14.98 31.95 9.31
C ASP A 48 -15.38 33.20 10.13
N LYS A 49 -15.56 34.37 9.49
CA LYS A 49 -15.88 35.61 10.22
C LYS A 49 -17.32 35.68 10.72
N ASP A 50 -18.23 34.89 10.14
CA ASP A 50 -19.65 34.86 10.50
C ASP A 50 -20.17 33.41 10.52
N PRO A 51 -20.85 32.96 11.59
CA PRO A 51 -21.52 31.65 11.62
C PRO A 51 -22.48 31.37 10.46
N PHE A 52 -23.11 32.39 9.87
CA PHE A 52 -24.02 32.26 8.72
C PHE A 52 -23.30 31.89 7.41
N HIS A 53 -21.97 31.89 7.40
CA HIS A 53 -21.15 31.41 6.28
C HIS A 53 -20.99 29.89 6.27
N MET A 54 -21.27 29.21 7.38
CA MET A 54 -20.92 27.80 7.55
C MET A 54 -21.80 26.84 6.73
N ASP A 55 -22.96 27.26 6.25
CA ASP A 55 -23.87 26.47 5.40
C ASP A 55 -23.76 26.83 3.91
N LYS A 56 -22.82 27.70 3.53
CA LYS A 56 -22.68 28.22 2.17
C LYS A 56 -21.72 27.39 1.32
N HIS A 57 -21.83 27.54 0.00
CA HIS A 57 -21.01 26.83 -0.98
C HIS A 57 -19.89 27.74 -1.50
N TYR A 58 -18.68 27.19 -1.61
CA TYR A 58 -17.45 27.87 -1.98
C TYR A 58 -16.70 27.07 -3.04
N VAL A 59 -16.03 27.79 -3.94
CA VAL A 59 -15.14 27.19 -4.94
C VAL A 59 -13.85 27.99 -5.08
N LEU A 60 -12.72 27.29 -5.14
CA LEU A 60 -11.43 27.92 -5.45
C LEU A 60 -11.34 28.16 -6.96
N THR A 61 -10.99 29.39 -7.35
CA THR A 61 -10.72 29.73 -8.76
C THR A 61 -9.25 30.04 -9.02
N ALA A 62 -8.40 29.95 -7.99
CA ALA A 62 -6.96 30.17 -8.07
C ALA A 62 -6.21 29.39 -6.98
N SER A 63 -4.91 29.17 -7.19
CA SER A 63 -4.00 28.73 -6.12
C SER A 63 -3.72 29.86 -5.14
N LEU A 64 -3.91 29.59 -3.85
CA LEU A 64 -3.72 30.53 -2.76
C LEU A 64 -2.44 30.18 -2.00
N ASP A 65 -1.51 31.13 -1.88
CA ASP A 65 -0.25 30.94 -1.15
C ASP A 65 -0.29 31.66 0.20
N PHE A 66 -0.23 30.88 1.28
CA PHE A 66 -0.30 31.36 2.65
C PHE A 66 1.06 31.68 3.26
N GLU A 67 2.16 31.59 2.51
CA GLU A 67 3.49 31.95 3.02
C GLU A 67 3.50 33.36 3.62
N GLY A 68 3.94 33.46 4.89
CA GLY A 68 3.99 34.71 5.63
C GLY A 68 2.63 35.30 6.06
N SER A 69 1.52 34.58 5.82
CA SER A 69 0.18 34.96 6.25
C SER A 69 -0.22 34.22 7.55
N GLU A 70 -1.17 34.80 8.28
CA GLU A 70 -1.86 34.10 9.39
C GLU A 70 -3.21 33.58 8.87
N PRO A 71 -3.36 32.28 8.57
CA PRO A 71 -4.60 31.75 8.05
C PRO A 71 -5.67 31.67 9.14
N ASN A 72 -6.91 31.99 8.77
CA ASN A 72 -8.08 31.57 9.52
C ASN A 72 -8.41 30.11 9.21
N THR A 73 -8.98 29.43 10.19
CA THR A 73 -9.51 28.08 10.06
C THR A 73 -11.02 28.14 9.88
N ILE A 74 -11.64 27.16 9.24
CA ILE A 74 -13.09 27.14 8.97
C ILE A 74 -13.82 26.25 9.98
N GLY A 75 -14.90 26.76 10.55
CA GLY A 75 -15.81 26.01 11.40
C GLY A 75 -15.32 25.84 12.84
N SER A 76 -16.25 25.47 13.71
CA SER A 76 -16.01 25.23 15.13
C SER A 76 -16.98 24.17 15.67
N GLU A 77 -16.78 23.71 16.91
CA GLU A 77 -17.73 22.77 17.53
C GLU A 77 -19.15 23.35 17.65
N SER A 78 -19.28 24.66 17.85
CA SER A 78 -20.58 25.34 17.94
C SER A 78 -21.21 25.63 16.58
N TYR A 79 -20.37 25.84 15.56
CA TYR A 79 -20.78 26.18 14.20
C TYR A 79 -19.90 25.39 13.23
N PRO A 80 -20.18 24.08 13.06
CA PRO A 80 -19.40 23.25 12.15
C PRO A 80 -19.67 23.67 10.70
N PHE A 81 -18.72 23.43 9.81
CA PHE A 81 -18.93 23.67 8.38
C PHE A 81 -19.94 22.65 7.82
N GLN A 82 -21.08 23.14 7.36
CA GLN A 82 -22.21 22.37 6.79
C GLN A 82 -22.37 22.57 5.28
N GLY A 83 -21.59 23.47 4.69
CA GLY A 83 -21.66 23.83 3.28
C GLY A 83 -20.81 22.92 2.38
N GLN A 84 -20.50 23.40 1.18
CA GLN A 84 -19.60 22.71 0.25
C GLN A 84 -18.37 23.56 -0.05
N PHE A 85 -17.19 22.95 -0.06
CA PHE A 85 -15.95 23.59 -0.46
C PHE A 85 -15.30 22.77 -1.57
N VAL A 86 -15.13 23.36 -2.75
CA VAL A 86 -14.59 22.65 -3.94
C VAL A 86 -13.29 23.28 -4.38
N GLY A 87 -12.23 22.48 -4.54
CA GLY A 87 -10.93 22.96 -5.03
C GLY A 87 -10.85 23.15 -6.55
N LYS A 88 -11.88 22.74 -7.30
CA LYS A 88 -11.98 22.86 -8.75
C LYS A 88 -13.20 23.68 -9.17
N TYR A 89 -12.98 24.69 -10.01
CA TYR A 89 -14.03 25.50 -10.64
C TYR A 89 -14.23 25.07 -12.10
N VAL A 90 -15.50 24.97 -12.50
CA VAL A 90 -15.90 24.81 -13.90
C VAL A 90 -16.83 25.97 -14.23
N ASP A 91 -16.40 26.83 -15.15
CA ASP A 91 -17.17 27.98 -15.59
C ASP A 91 -18.44 27.51 -16.33
N PRO A 92 -19.65 27.89 -15.87
CA PRO A 92 -20.89 27.35 -16.42
C PRO A 92 -21.20 27.83 -17.84
N ASP A 93 -20.66 28.99 -18.24
CA ASP A 93 -20.94 29.59 -19.55
C ASP A 93 -19.96 29.10 -20.62
N THR A 94 -18.70 28.87 -20.24
CA THR A 94 -17.61 28.51 -21.16
C THR A 94 -17.19 27.05 -21.08
N GLY A 95 -17.50 26.36 -19.97
CA GLY A 95 -16.99 25.03 -19.65
C GLY A 95 -15.48 25.01 -19.31
N SER A 96 -14.85 26.16 -19.14
CA SER A 96 -13.43 26.26 -18.81
C SER A 96 -13.19 25.82 -17.37
N GLU A 97 -12.15 25.02 -17.14
CA GLU A 97 -11.79 24.56 -15.80
C GLU A 97 -10.67 25.41 -15.20
N SER A 98 -10.75 25.68 -13.91
CA SER A 98 -9.67 26.26 -13.09
C SER A 98 -9.47 25.40 -11.86
N ILE A 99 -8.25 24.95 -11.62
CA ILE A 99 -7.90 24.13 -10.46
C ILE A 99 -7.25 25.05 -9.43
N GLY A 100 -7.87 25.16 -8.26
CA GLY A 100 -7.33 25.87 -7.12
C GLY A 100 -6.57 24.95 -6.17
N SER A 101 -5.71 25.55 -5.36
CA SER A 101 -4.95 24.84 -4.33
C SER A 101 -4.69 25.75 -3.13
N LEU A 102 -4.41 25.18 -1.97
CA LEU A 102 -3.98 25.90 -0.78
C LEU A 102 -2.51 25.54 -0.53
N ASN A 103 -1.60 26.51 -0.63
CA ASN A 103 -0.17 26.28 -0.52
C ASN A 103 0.38 26.90 0.76
N ASN A 104 1.33 26.23 1.42
CA ASN A 104 2.08 26.74 2.57
C ASN A 104 1.20 27.17 3.77
N PHE A 105 0.09 26.47 3.99
CA PHE A 105 -0.81 26.75 5.11
C PHE A 105 -0.15 26.42 6.45
N SER A 106 0.07 27.42 7.31
CA SER A 106 0.71 27.24 8.61
C SER A 106 -0.25 27.50 9.78
N LEU A 107 -0.40 26.51 10.67
CA LEU A 107 -1.28 26.59 11.83
C LEU A 107 -0.62 25.97 13.06
N THR A 108 -0.60 26.69 14.19
CA THR A 108 -0.21 26.14 15.48
C THR A 108 -1.31 26.39 16.52
N SER A 109 -1.97 25.33 16.99
CA SER A 109 -2.98 25.39 18.04
C SER A 109 -2.38 25.05 19.41
N LYS A 110 -2.63 25.93 20.40
CA LYS A 110 -2.25 25.69 21.80
C LYS A 110 -3.43 25.29 22.71
N GLY A 111 -4.65 25.37 22.18
CA GLY A 111 -5.89 25.11 22.92
C GLY A 111 -6.54 23.80 22.48
N PRO A 112 -7.52 23.28 23.24
CA PRO A 112 -8.14 21.97 23.03
C PRO A 112 -9.05 21.89 21.80
N ARG A 113 -9.00 22.90 20.92
CA ARG A 113 -9.85 22.98 19.73
C ARG A 113 -9.22 22.13 18.63
N PRO A 114 -10.04 21.37 17.87
CA PRO A 114 -9.57 20.69 16.68
C PRO A 114 -8.75 21.61 15.76
N CYS A 115 -7.75 21.01 15.13
CA CYS A 115 -6.71 21.67 14.36
C CYS A 115 -6.73 21.13 12.93
N GLY A 116 -6.88 22.01 11.96
CA GLY A 116 -6.97 21.71 10.54
C GLY A 116 -7.47 22.93 9.79
N ILE A 117 -7.36 22.92 8.45
CA ILE A 117 -7.89 23.99 7.61
C ILE A 117 -9.37 24.20 7.93
N PHE A 118 -10.12 23.11 8.04
CA PHE A 118 -11.42 23.03 8.68
C PHE A 118 -11.22 22.49 10.09
N ARG A 119 -11.60 23.24 11.13
CA ARG A 119 -11.54 22.66 12.49
C ARG A 119 -12.57 21.55 12.62
N VAL A 120 -13.80 21.83 12.18
CA VAL A 120 -14.92 20.88 12.28
C VAL A 120 -15.76 20.94 11.01
N VAL A 121 -15.84 19.80 10.33
CA VAL A 121 -16.78 19.54 9.23
C VAL A 121 -18.00 18.82 9.82
N GLY A 122 -19.17 19.42 9.68
CA GLY A 122 -20.44 18.86 10.15
C GLY A 122 -20.99 17.80 9.20
N SER A 123 -22.10 17.16 9.59
CA SER A 123 -22.69 16.05 8.84
C SER A 123 -23.17 16.39 7.42
N GLU A 124 -23.48 17.66 7.15
CA GLU A 124 -23.84 18.12 5.79
C GLU A 124 -22.62 18.65 5.01
N GLY A 125 -21.51 18.88 5.71
CA GLY A 125 -20.29 19.46 5.17
C GLY A 125 -19.65 18.57 4.11
N LYS A 126 -19.25 19.18 3.00
CA LYS A 126 -18.66 18.49 1.84
C LYS A 126 -17.40 19.21 1.39
N ILE A 127 -16.30 18.48 1.30
CA ILE A 127 -15.03 18.98 0.77
C ILE A 127 -14.67 18.11 -0.43
N TYR A 128 -14.59 18.72 -1.61
CA TYR A 128 -14.34 18.02 -2.87
C TYR A 128 -13.13 18.57 -3.60
N SER A 129 -12.34 17.67 -4.20
CA SER A 129 -11.31 18.02 -5.18
C SER A 129 -10.33 19.10 -4.68
N LEU A 130 -10.02 19.09 -3.38
CA LEU A 130 -9.16 20.10 -2.73
C LEU A 130 -7.72 19.60 -2.68
N THR A 131 -6.80 20.38 -3.23
CA THR A 131 -5.36 20.14 -3.11
C THR A 131 -4.74 21.09 -2.08
N VAL A 132 -4.03 20.55 -1.10
CA VAL A 132 -3.28 21.27 -0.08
C VAL A 132 -1.80 20.93 -0.20
N ASN A 133 -0.96 21.90 -0.52
CA ASN A 133 0.48 21.72 -0.71
C ASN A 133 1.27 22.28 0.47
N SER A 134 2.15 21.45 1.02
CA SER A 134 3.08 21.79 2.09
C SER A 134 2.41 22.40 3.35
N PRO A 135 1.32 21.82 3.89
CA PRO A 135 0.75 22.32 5.13
C PRO A 135 1.68 22.03 6.32
N SER A 136 1.84 23.00 7.21
CA SER A 136 2.54 22.86 8.48
C SER A 136 1.54 23.08 9.62
N ILE A 137 1.03 21.99 10.20
CA ILE A 137 -0.05 22.04 11.19
C ILE A 137 0.39 21.36 12.48
N ALA A 138 0.39 22.10 13.58
CA ALA A 138 0.82 21.60 14.89
C ALA A 138 -0.24 21.85 15.97
N SER A 139 -0.47 20.87 16.86
CA SER A 139 -1.24 21.03 18.09
C SER A 139 -0.44 20.57 19.29
N THR A 140 -0.29 21.42 20.31
CA THR A 140 0.36 21.03 21.57
C THR A 140 -0.62 20.49 22.62
N SER A 141 -1.88 20.26 22.23
CA SER A 141 -2.96 19.79 23.10
C SER A 141 -3.53 18.46 22.61
N ASN A 142 -4.42 17.85 23.39
CA ASN A 142 -5.13 16.60 23.01
C ASN A 142 -6.22 16.81 21.95
N ALA A 143 -6.18 17.92 21.22
CA ALA A 143 -7.09 18.18 20.12
C ALA A 143 -6.74 17.31 18.91
N ALA A 144 -7.79 16.86 18.21
CA ALA A 144 -7.69 16.21 16.92
C ALA A 144 -7.01 17.13 15.90
N THR A 145 -6.04 16.62 15.17
CA THR A 145 -5.26 17.36 14.17
C THR A 145 -5.33 16.67 12.82
N GLY A 146 -5.81 17.38 11.79
CA GLY A 146 -5.80 16.90 10.41
C GLY A 146 -5.27 17.95 9.44
N GLY A 147 -4.73 17.53 8.30
CA GLY A 147 -4.32 18.44 7.22
C GLY A 147 -5.49 19.21 6.63
N ILE A 148 -6.62 18.53 6.39
CA ILE A 148 -7.86 19.14 5.93
C ILE A 148 -8.80 19.41 7.11
N ALA A 149 -9.12 18.38 7.90
CA ALA A 149 -10.13 18.47 8.95
C ALA A 149 -9.59 18.06 10.32
N GLY A 150 -9.75 18.91 11.34
CA GLY A 150 -9.51 18.47 12.72
C GLY A 150 -10.48 17.35 13.12
N ARG A 151 -11.79 17.60 12.96
CA ARG A 151 -12.85 16.59 13.04
C ARG A 151 -13.74 16.66 11.82
N SER A 152 -14.20 15.51 11.33
CA SER A 152 -15.17 15.41 10.25
C SER A 152 -16.29 14.44 10.59
N SER A 153 -17.53 14.87 10.41
CA SER A 153 -18.71 13.99 10.31
C SER A 153 -19.35 14.06 8.91
N GLY A 154 -18.74 14.82 8.00
CA GLY A 154 -19.23 15.04 6.64
C GLY A 154 -18.47 14.20 5.60
N ILE A 155 -18.39 14.71 4.37
CA ILE A 155 -17.73 14.04 3.25
C ILE A 155 -16.46 14.80 2.89
N ILE A 156 -15.32 14.10 2.87
CA ILE A 156 -14.06 14.56 2.30
C ILE A 156 -13.74 13.62 1.14
N ASN A 157 -13.71 14.15 -0.08
CA ASN A 157 -13.63 13.31 -1.26
C ASN A 157 -12.77 13.93 -2.36
N GLU A 158 -11.99 13.09 -3.04
CA GLU A 158 -11.05 13.52 -4.10
C GLU A 158 -10.04 14.59 -3.63
N CYS A 159 -9.70 14.59 -2.34
CA CYS A 159 -8.79 15.58 -1.77
C CYS A 159 -7.37 15.05 -1.64
N SER A 160 -6.40 15.92 -1.88
CA SER A 160 -4.97 15.59 -1.80
C SER A 160 -4.23 16.54 -0.85
N VAL A 161 -3.45 15.97 0.06
CA VAL A 161 -2.54 16.70 0.94
C VAL A 161 -1.12 16.28 0.62
N LEU A 162 -0.28 17.19 0.14
CA LEU A 162 1.06 16.88 -0.35
C LEU A 162 2.13 17.52 0.52
N ASN A 163 3.26 16.84 0.74
CA ASN A 163 4.41 17.34 1.52
C ASN A 163 4.02 17.84 2.92
N ALA A 164 3.10 17.14 3.58
CA ALA A 164 2.57 17.51 4.88
C ALA A 164 3.62 17.44 5.99
N GLN A 165 3.51 18.36 6.94
CA GLN A 165 4.24 18.35 8.21
C GLN A 165 3.22 18.56 9.32
N ILE A 166 2.65 17.46 9.83
CA ILE A 166 1.52 17.50 10.75
C ILE A 166 1.90 16.88 12.09
N SER A 167 1.70 17.62 13.18
CA SER A 167 1.99 17.15 14.54
C SER A 167 0.85 17.39 15.52
N GLY A 168 0.62 16.45 16.43
CA GLY A 168 -0.39 16.58 17.47
C GLY A 168 -0.19 15.58 18.60
N LYS A 169 -1.13 15.54 19.55
CA LYS A 169 -1.10 14.54 20.63
C LYS A 169 -2.08 13.38 20.40
N ASN A 170 -3.29 13.66 19.94
CA ASN A 170 -4.35 12.66 19.86
C ASN A 170 -5.19 12.87 18.60
N GLY A 171 -5.43 11.81 17.84
CA GLY A 171 -6.07 11.81 16.53
C GLY A 171 -5.35 12.72 15.56
N VAL A 172 -4.17 12.29 15.14
CA VAL A 172 -3.35 12.99 14.15
C VAL A 172 -3.46 12.27 12.82
N GLY A 173 -3.93 12.97 11.78
CA GLY A 173 -4.09 12.44 10.44
C GLY A 173 -3.61 13.38 9.35
N GLY A 174 -3.19 12.86 8.21
CA GLY A 174 -2.86 13.68 7.04
C GLY A 174 -4.08 14.36 6.43
N ILE A 175 -5.22 13.67 6.36
CA ILE A 175 -6.50 14.23 5.90
C ILE A 175 -7.33 14.72 7.09
N ALA A 176 -7.62 13.83 8.04
CA ALA A 176 -8.50 14.13 9.16
C ALA A 176 -7.95 13.62 10.50
N GLY A 177 -8.05 14.43 11.55
CA GLY A 177 -7.67 13.98 12.89
C GLY A 177 -8.61 12.90 13.42
N TYR A 178 -9.91 13.22 13.46
CA TYR A 178 -11.00 12.28 13.75
C TYR A 178 -12.01 12.30 12.62
N ASN A 179 -12.47 11.14 12.18
CA ASN A 179 -13.51 11.01 11.17
C ASN A 179 -14.62 10.07 11.62
N SER A 180 -15.86 10.58 11.59
CA SER A 180 -17.10 9.81 11.74
C SER A 180 -17.98 9.93 10.48
N GLY A 181 -17.44 10.49 9.41
CA GLY A 181 -18.08 10.66 8.11
C GLY A 181 -17.38 9.80 7.05
N ILE A 182 -17.28 10.31 5.83
CA ILE A 182 -16.70 9.60 4.69
C ILE A 182 -15.40 10.29 4.25
N ILE A 183 -14.31 9.53 4.18
CA ILE A 183 -13.07 9.89 3.47
C ILE A 183 -12.96 8.95 2.28
N ASN A 184 -13.02 9.48 1.06
CA ASN A 184 -13.06 8.65 -0.15
C ASN A 184 -12.22 9.25 -1.29
N PHE A 185 -11.45 8.44 -2.02
CA PHE A 185 -10.58 8.93 -3.10
C PHE A 185 -9.58 10.01 -2.64
N CYS A 186 -9.08 9.89 -1.42
CA CYS A 186 -8.17 10.89 -0.86
C CYS A 186 -6.72 10.40 -0.90
N SER A 187 -5.78 11.33 -1.02
CA SER A 187 -4.35 11.04 -0.91
C SER A 187 -3.68 11.96 0.11
N SER A 188 -2.78 11.41 0.92
CA SER A 188 -1.93 12.21 1.80
C SER A 188 -0.47 11.80 1.67
N GLU A 189 0.43 12.77 1.68
CA GLU A 189 1.88 12.56 1.58
C GLU A 189 2.59 13.43 2.62
N GLY A 190 3.56 12.87 3.35
CA GLY A 190 4.46 13.63 4.23
C GLY A 190 4.74 12.99 5.59
N ASP A 191 5.18 13.83 6.54
CA ASP A 191 5.53 13.40 7.90
C ASP A 191 4.41 13.72 8.88
N ILE A 192 3.84 12.66 9.48
CA ILE A 192 2.74 12.74 10.43
C ILE A 192 3.22 12.24 11.80
N THR A 193 3.19 13.10 12.81
CA THR A 193 3.69 12.80 14.16
C THR A 193 2.61 12.96 15.21
N GLY A 194 2.33 11.91 15.99
CA GLY A 194 1.37 11.95 17.10
C GLY A 194 1.87 11.28 18.38
N GLU A 195 1.09 11.36 19.46
CA GLU A 195 1.37 10.62 20.70
C GLU A 195 0.45 9.39 20.81
N ASN A 196 -0.88 9.55 20.71
CA ASN A 196 -1.83 8.48 21.08
C ASN A 196 -2.49 7.74 19.90
N THR A 197 -3.03 8.45 18.91
CA THR A 197 -3.67 7.83 17.73
C THR A 197 -3.20 8.59 16.52
N THR A 198 -2.40 7.93 15.69
CA THR A 198 -1.69 8.55 14.57
C THR A 198 -1.86 7.70 13.33
N GLY A 199 -2.41 8.29 12.27
CA GLY A 199 -2.56 7.65 10.97
C GLY A 199 -2.05 8.55 9.85
N GLY A 200 -1.52 7.98 8.77
CA GLY A 200 -1.13 8.77 7.60
C GLY A 200 -2.32 9.49 6.95
N ILE A 201 -3.51 8.88 6.94
CA ILE A 201 -4.74 9.46 6.40
C ILE A 201 -5.62 10.00 7.54
N CYS A 202 -5.92 9.15 8.51
CA CYS A 202 -6.85 9.48 9.59
C CYS A 202 -6.29 9.10 10.96
N GLY A 203 -6.33 10.00 11.95
CA GLY A 203 -5.89 9.65 13.30
C GLY A 203 -6.81 8.60 13.94
N TYR A 204 -8.12 8.83 13.88
CA TYR A 204 -9.13 7.96 14.46
C TYR A 204 -10.41 7.89 13.62
N LEU A 205 -10.78 6.69 13.19
CA LEU A 205 -11.98 6.43 12.40
C LEU A 205 -13.06 5.81 13.29
N GLU A 206 -14.15 6.55 13.52
CA GLU A 206 -15.21 6.19 14.48
C GLU A 206 -16.61 6.28 13.86
N GLY A 207 -17.19 5.13 13.52
CA GLY A 207 -18.47 5.02 12.83
C GLY A 207 -18.47 5.63 11.43
N GLY A 208 -17.28 5.79 10.83
CA GLY A 208 -17.08 6.39 9.52
C GLY A 208 -16.55 5.40 8.49
N GLU A 209 -16.35 5.89 7.28
CA GLU A 209 -15.83 5.14 6.13
C GLU A 209 -14.52 5.76 5.63
N LEU A 210 -13.53 4.91 5.33
CA LEU A 210 -12.30 5.26 4.63
C LEU A 210 -12.14 4.36 3.40
N THR A 211 -12.30 4.91 2.21
CA THR A 211 -12.31 4.09 0.98
C THR A 211 -11.39 4.65 -0.10
N GLN A 212 -10.78 3.77 -0.90
CA GLN A 212 -10.07 4.15 -2.13
C GLN A 212 -9.04 5.26 -1.93
N SER A 213 -8.32 5.22 -0.81
CA SER A 213 -7.45 6.30 -0.38
C SER A 213 -6.01 5.83 -0.20
N THR A 214 -5.08 6.76 -0.37
CA THR A 214 -3.65 6.46 -0.35
C THR A 214 -2.86 7.30 0.64
N PHE A 215 -1.77 6.74 1.13
CA PHE A 215 -0.77 7.47 1.90
C PHE A 215 0.65 7.11 1.47
N ASP A 216 1.52 8.12 1.39
CA ASP A 216 2.97 7.94 1.18
C ASP A 216 3.77 8.80 2.17
N GLY A 217 4.65 8.19 2.97
CA GLY A 217 5.55 8.95 3.85
C GLY A 217 5.83 8.31 5.20
N THR A 218 6.04 9.15 6.22
CA THR A 218 6.44 8.70 7.57
C THR A 218 5.31 8.93 8.56
N VAL A 219 5.03 7.91 9.38
CA VAL A 219 4.11 8.03 10.51
C VAL A 219 4.83 7.69 11.81
N THR A 220 4.96 8.67 12.69
CA THR A 220 5.60 8.50 14.00
C THR A 220 4.58 8.65 15.12
N GLY A 221 4.48 7.66 15.99
CA GLY A 221 3.58 7.68 17.14
C GLY A 221 4.15 7.05 18.40
N ILE A 222 3.42 7.13 19.51
CA ILE A 222 3.79 6.42 20.75
C ILE A 222 2.82 5.26 20.94
N GLU A 223 1.52 5.49 20.92
CA GLU A 223 0.48 4.47 20.97
C GLU A 223 -0.33 4.46 19.66
N TYR A 224 -1.03 3.36 19.38
CA TYR A 224 -1.98 3.15 18.28
C TYR A 224 -1.57 3.86 16.97
N THR A 225 -0.44 3.44 16.43
CA THR A 225 0.17 4.07 15.25
C THR A 225 -0.09 3.21 14.03
N GLY A 226 -0.78 3.77 13.03
CA GLY A 226 -1.08 3.11 11.77
C GLY A 226 -0.47 3.87 10.59
N GLY A 227 0.04 3.19 9.57
CA GLY A 227 0.43 3.89 8.34
C GLY A 227 -0.76 4.57 7.65
N GLY A 228 -1.96 3.98 7.71
CA GLY A 228 -3.20 4.57 7.21
C GLY A 228 -4.05 5.23 8.30
N VAL A 229 -4.42 4.46 9.33
CA VAL A 229 -5.33 4.89 10.40
C VAL A 229 -4.79 4.55 11.79
N GLY A 230 -4.75 5.49 12.74
CA GLY A 230 -4.27 5.17 14.10
C GLY A 230 -5.13 4.11 14.80
N GLY A 231 -6.44 4.40 14.92
CA GLY A 231 -7.43 3.48 15.48
C GLY A 231 -8.74 3.45 14.69
N ILE A 232 -9.34 2.26 14.59
CA ILE A 232 -10.62 2.03 13.89
C ILE A 232 -11.62 1.39 14.87
N ASN A 233 -12.79 2.01 15.09
CA ASN A 233 -13.80 1.51 16.02
C ASN A 233 -15.24 1.76 15.55
N SER A 234 -16.21 1.28 16.35
CA SER A 234 -17.62 1.66 16.27
C SER A 234 -18.30 1.31 14.92
N PHE A 235 -18.10 0.09 14.43
CA PHE A 235 -18.67 -0.37 13.16
C PHE A 235 -18.19 0.44 11.94
N SER A 236 -16.94 0.90 11.98
CA SER A 236 -16.31 1.58 10.84
C SER A 236 -15.97 0.60 9.73
N ALA A 237 -15.82 1.14 8.52
CA ALA A 237 -15.35 0.40 7.36
C ALA A 237 -14.13 1.07 6.73
N ALA A 238 -13.11 0.28 6.41
CA ALA A 238 -11.99 0.72 5.58
C ALA A 238 -11.83 -0.24 4.40
N SER A 239 -11.80 0.29 3.17
CA SER A 239 -11.63 -0.55 1.98
C SER A 239 -10.79 0.05 0.86
N ASP A 240 -10.19 -0.80 0.05
CA ASP A 240 -9.52 -0.42 -1.21
C ASP A 240 -8.41 0.63 -1.01
N CYS A 241 -7.75 0.62 0.15
CA CYS A 241 -6.75 1.61 0.49
C CYS A 241 -5.33 1.08 0.23
N THR A 242 -4.45 1.94 -0.29
CA THR A 242 -3.03 1.61 -0.51
C THR A 242 -2.14 2.51 0.34
N ILE A 243 -1.41 1.92 1.28
CA ILE A 243 -0.55 2.65 2.20
C ILE A 243 0.91 2.29 1.91
N ASN A 244 1.77 3.29 1.69
CA ASN A 244 3.22 3.13 1.62
C ASN A 244 3.85 3.97 2.74
N ALA A 245 4.14 3.33 3.88
CA ALA A 245 4.55 4.07 5.07
C ALA A 245 5.78 3.47 5.73
N HIS A 246 6.69 4.34 6.18
CA HIS A 246 7.57 4.01 7.28
C HIS A 246 6.87 4.37 8.60
N VAL A 247 6.50 3.37 9.39
CA VAL A 247 5.79 3.51 10.65
C VAL A 247 6.75 3.29 11.81
N SER A 248 6.89 4.27 12.70
CA SER A 248 7.65 4.14 13.94
C SER A 248 6.73 4.40 15.14
N GLY A 249 6.43 3.37 15.93
CA GLY A 249 5.46 3.44 17.03
C GLY A 249 5.93 2.73 18.30
N ALA A 250 5.83 3.32 19.48
CA ALA A 250 6.28 2.60 20.69
C ALA A 250 5.39 1.39 21.04
N SER A 251 4.08 1.47 20.86
CA SER A 251 3.12 0.40 21.15
C SER A 251 1.94 0.38 20.17
N TYR A 252 1.50 -0.82 19.78
CA TYR A 252 0.42 -1.05 18.81
C TYR A 252 0.68 -0.36 17.48
N ALA A 253 1.80 -0.69 16.84
CA ALA A 253 2.16 -0.20 15.53
C ALA A 253 1.68 -1.18 14.45
N GLY A 254 0.98 -0.66 13.45
CA GLY A 254 0.52 -1.41 12.29
C GLY A 254 0.82 -0.67 10.99
N GLY A 255 1.12 -1.38 9.92
CA GLY A 255 1.33 -0.73 8.63
C GLY A 255 0.04 -0.12 8.05
N PHE A 256 -1.14 -0.72 8.29
CA PHE A 256 -2.43 -0.07 8.01
C PHE A 256 -2.97 0.64 9.25
N CYS A 257 -3.16 -0.10 10.36
CA CYS A 257 -3.73 0.47 11.57
C CYS A 257 -3.07 0.01 12.87
N GLY A 258 -2.96 0.90 13.86
CA GLY A 258 -2.43 0.51 15.16
C GLY A 258 -3.36 -0.48 15.88
N THR A 259 -4.65 -0.16 15.91
CA THR A 259 -5.71 -1.04 16.43
C THR A 259 -6.99 -0.96 15.58
N ALA A 260 -7.70 -2.08 15.48
CA ALA A 260 -9.04 -2.13 14.91
C ALA A 260 -9.97 -2.93 15.80
N SER A 261 -11.20 -2.45 16.02
CA SER A 261 -12.20 -3.09 16.88
C SER A 261 -13.60 -2.96 16.30
N GLU A 262 -14.38 -4.05 16.34
CA GLU A 262 -15.80 -4.05 15.95
C GLU A 262 -16.02 -3.39 14.58
N SER A 263 -15.17 -3.68 13.59
CA SER A 263 -15.09 -2.97 12.30
C SER A 263 -14.71 -3.93 11.17
N SER A 264 -14.77 -3.47 9.92
CA SER A 264 -14.39 -4.24 8.73
C SER A 264 -13.28 -3.54 7.95
N ILE A 265 -12.21 -4.27 7.65
CA ILE A 265 -11.10 -3.80 6.82
C ILE A 265 -10.93 -4.78 5.66
N THR A 266 -11.13 -4.31 4.44
CA THR A 266 -11.14 -5.18 3.24
C THR A 266 -10.34 -4.61 2.09
N ASP A 267 -9.72 -5.47 1.28
CA ASP A 267 -9.06 -5.04 0.03
C ASP A 267 -7.98 -3.96 0.22
N CYS A 268 -7.36 -3.90 1.40
CA CYS A 268 -6.31 -2.94 1.72
C CYS A 268 -4.92 -3.54 1.47
N VAL A 269 -4.02 -2.73 0.92
CA VAL A 269 -2.64 -3.07 0.63
C VAL A 269 -1.70 -2.16 1.38
N VAL A 270 -0.68 -2.74 2.01
CA VAL A 270 0.34 -1.99 2.74
C VAL A 270 1.74 -2.36 2.28
N TYR A 271 2.55 -1.33 2.04
CA TYR A 271 3.98 -1.35 1.75
C TYR A 271 4.75 -0.52 2.77
N GLY A 272 6.08 -0.61 2.71
CA GLY A 272 7.00 0.12 3.59
C GLY A 272 7.46 -0.74 4.77
N SER A 273 7.59 -0.16 5.95
CA SER A 273 8.07 -0.87 7.13
C SER A 273 7.41 -0.40 8.42
N VAL A 274 7.41 -1.28 9.42
CA VAL A 274 6.88 -1.02 10.76
C VAL A 274 7.96 -1.29 11.77
N GLU A 275 8.27 -0.31 12.61
CA GLU A 275 9.17 -0.42 13.75
C GLU A 275 8.40 -0.16 15.03
N ALA A 276 8.42 -1.12 15.97
CA ALA A 276 7.76 -0.95 17.26
C ALA A 276 8.55 -1.44 18.46
N SER A 277 8.10 -1.10 19.68
CA SER A 277 8.74 -1.60 20.91
C SER A 277 8.02 -2.76 21.59
N SER A 278 6.79 -3.08 21.18
CA SER A 278 5.96 -4.11 21.83
C SER A 278 5.05 -4.86 20.85
N TRP A 279 3.98 -4.24 20.37
CA TRP A 279 3.04 -4.83 19.40
C TRP A 279 3.30 -4.26 18.01
N ALA A 280 3.83 -5.08 17.10
CA ALA A 280 4.15 -4.72 15.73
C ALA A 280 3.45 -5.68 14.76
N GLY A 281 2.71 -5.14 13.79
CA GLY A 281 2.15 -5.95 12.71
C GLY A 281 2.21 -5.27 11.36
N GLY A 282 2.41 -6.04 10.30
CA GLY A 282 2.50 -5.46 8.97
C GLY A 282 1.22 -4.80 8.47
N MET A 283 0.07 -5.34 8.84
CA MET A 283 -1.25 -4.74 8.63
C MET A 283 -1.74 -4.05 9.90
N CYS A 284 -1.69 -4.73 11.06
CA CYS A 284 -2.19 -4.17 12.31
C CYS A 284 -1.38 -4.52 13.55
N GLY A 285 -1.23 -3.58 14.49
CA GLY A 285 -0.62 -3.86 15.79
C GLY A 285 -1.45 -4.87 16.59
N ILE A 286 -2.74 -4.55 16.78
CA ILE A 286 -3.72 -5.44 17.44
C ILE A 286 -5.06 -5.46 16.69
N ASN A 287 -5.61 -6.65 16.50
CA ASN A 287 -6.88 -6.86 15.81
C ASN A 287 -7.98 -7.36 16.75
N TYR A 288 -9.12 -6.68 16.74
CA TYR A 288 -10.43 -7.06 17.28
C TYR A 288 -11.55 -6.80 16.23
N ALA A 289 -11.19 -6.84 14.96
CA ALA A 289 -12.01 -6.52 13.81
C ALA A 289 -11.84 -7.58 12.71
N GLU A 290 -12.66 -7.48 11.67
CA GLU A 290 -12.61 -8.41 10.56
C GLU A 290 -11.68 -7.88 9.46
N PHE A 291 -10.61 -8.62 9.16
CA PHE A 291 -9.75 -8.36 8.00
C PHE A 291 -10.04 -9.36 6.89
N ARG A 292 -10.33 -8.87 5.68
CA ARG A 292 -10.48 -9.72 4.49
C ARG A 292 -9.71 -9.20 3.30
N THR A 293 -9.19 -10.11 2.47
CA THR A 293 -8.58 -9.73 1.18
C THR A 293 -7.50 -8.65 1.31
N CYS A 294 -6.78 -8.63 2.43
CA CYS A 294 -5.77 -7.63 2.74
C CYS A 294 -4.36 -8.18 2.54
N ALA A 295 -3.45 -7.32 2.08
CA ALA A 295 -2.07 -7.66 1.74
C ALA A 295 -1.07 -6.79 2.51
N ALA A 296 -0.17 -7.43 3.26
CA ALA A 296 0.95 -6.78 3.93
C ALA A 296 2.29 -7.17 3.26
N TYR A 297 2.93 -6.21 2.60
CA TYR A 297 4.30 -6.34 2.06
C TYR A 297 5.37 -5.78 2.99
N THR A 298 4.93 -5.26 4.14
CA THR A 298 5.75 -4.50 5.08
C THR A 298 6.75 -5.36 5.82
N ASP A 299 7.99 -4.90 5.89
CA ASP A 299 8.96 -5.44 6.85
C ASP A 299 8.59 -4.96 8.27
N VAL A 300 8.59 -5.87 9.23
CA VAL A 300 8.20 -5.62 10.61
C VAL A 300 9.40 -5.85 11.52
N SER A 301 9.76 -4.83 12.29
CA SER A 301 10.75 -4.93 13.36
C SER A 301 10.12 -4.58 14.71
N ALA A 302 10.38 -5.40 15.72
CA ALA A 302 9.98 -5.11 17.10
C ALA A 302 11.19 -5.17 18.03
N THR A 303 11.52 -4.05 18.67
CA THR A 303 12.66 -3.93 19.58
C THR A 303 12.20 -3.54 20.97
N ASN A 304 12.25 -4.49 21.90
CA ASN A 304 11.92 -4.22 23.29
C ASN A 304 13.18 -3.88 24.09
N SER A 305 13.12 -2.82 24.90
CA SER A 305 14.22 -2.41 25.77
C SER A 305 13.84 -2.62 27.23
N LEU A 306 14.58 -3.50 27.91
CA LEU A 306 14.37 -3.76 29.33
C LEU A 306 14.92 -2.59 30.17
N THR A 307 14.03 -1.76 30.75
CA THR A 307 14.44 -0.70 31.68
C THR A 307 14.32 -1.20 33.13
N TYR A 308 15.46 -1.38 33.81
CA TYR A 308 15.49 -1.88 35.20
C TYR A 308 15.22 -0.77 36.23
N GLY A 309 14.17 -0.97 37.05
CA GLY A 309 13.92 -0.16 38.25
C GLY A 309 14.72 -0.67 39.44
N LEU A 310 15.45 0.22 40.13
CA LEU A 310 16.40 -0.07 41.21
C LEU A 310 15.87 -0.89 42.41
N ASN A 311 14.59 -1.26 42.51
CA ASN A 311 14.02 -1.76 43.77
C ASN A 311 12.90 -2.83 43.68
N ASN A 312 12.72 -3.61 42.61
CA ASN A 312 11.83 -4.79 42.72
C ASN A 312 12.00 -5.87 41.64
N LEU A 313 11.77 -7.12 42.08
CA LEU A 313 11.77 -8.38 41.34
C LEU A 313 10.75 -8.40 40.17
N SER A 314 11.08 -9.19 39.14
CA SER A 314 10.32 -9.54 37.92
C SER A 314 9.85 -8.37 37.06
N LEU A 315 10.58 -8.13 35.96
CA LEU A 315 10.10 -7.39 34.80
C LEU A 315 9.62 -8.43 33.78
N GLU A 316 8.31 -8.48 33.50
CA GLU A 316 7.75 -9.21 32.35
C GLU A 316 7.54 -8.21 31.22
N ALA A 317 8.40 -8.28 30.20
CA ALA A 317 8.23 -7.51 28.98
C ALA A 317 7.78 -8.48 27.88
N VAL A 318 6.64 -8.20 27.24
CA VAL A 318 6.08 -9.06 26.20
C VAL A 318 6.04 -8.33 24.87
N THR A 319 6.63 -8.94 23.86
CA THR A 319 6.73 -8.40 22.51
C THR A 319 6.00 -9.32 21.55
N TYR A 320 5.20 -8.76 20.66
CA TYR A 320 4.44 -9.47 19.64
C TYR A 320 4.74 -8.86 18.27
N ALA A 321 5.39 -9.62 17.40
CA ALA A 321 5.72 -9.21 16.04
C ALA A 321 5.10 -10.21 15.06
N GLY A 322 4.30 -9.70 14.11
CA GLY A 322 3.72 -10.52 13.06
C GLY A 322 3.76 -9.87 11.69
N GLY A 323 4.03 -10.64 10.65
CA GLY A 323 4.07 -10.10 9.28
C GLY A 323 2.73 -9.49 8.83
N PHE A 324 1.62 -9.95 9.39
CA PHE A 324 0.28 -9.38 9.21
C PHE A 324 -0.20 -8.67 10.48
N ALA A 325 -0.25 -9.39 11.61
CA ALA A 325 -0.78 -8.85 12.87
C ALA A 325 0.18 -9.08 14.04
N GLY A 326 0.43 -8.06 14.87
CA GLY A 326 1.12 -8.30 16.14
C GLY A 326 0.31 -9.27 17.00
N VAL A 327 -0.95 -8.94 17.25
CA VAL A 327 -1.91 -9.82 17.93
C VAL A 327 -3.22 -9.88 17.14
N ASN A 328 -3.73 -11.08 16.90
CA ASN A 328 -5.07 -11.30 16.33
C ASN A 328 -6.05 -11.83 17.39
N ASN A 329 -7.16 -11.14 17.63
CA ASN A 329 -8.24 -11.62 18.50
C ASN A 329 -9.57 -11.87 17.77
N ASP A 330 -9.60 -11.69 16.46
CA ASP A 330 -10.84 -11.80 15.66
C ASP A 330 -10.56 -12.46 14.30
N VAL A 331 -11.39 -12.21 13.29
CA VAL A 331 -11.34 -12.86 11.98
C VAL A 331 -10.28 -12.21 11.08
N ILE A 332 -9.36 -13.04 10.58
CA ILE A 332 -8.54 -12.74 9.41
C ILE A 332 -8.80 -13.80 8.35
N GLU A 333 -9.25 -13.39 7.17
CA GLU A 333 -9.67 -14.30 6.11
C GLU A 333 -9.16 -13.86 4.74
N ASN A 334 -8.61 -14.79 3.95
CA ASN A 334 -8.08 -14.47 2.63
C ASN A 334 -7.03 -13.35 2.67
N CYS A 335 -6.03 -13.43 3.55
CA CYS A 335 -5.03 -12.37 3.71
C CYS A 335 -3.60 -12.90 3.54
N PHE A 336 -2.64 -12.03 3.27
CA PHE A 336 -1.24 -12.46 3.21
C PHE A 336 -0.24 -11.46 3.76
N ALA A 337 0.90 -12.00 4.21
CA ALA A 337 2.07 -11.26 4.68
C ALA A 337 3.34 -11.71 3.95
N ARG A 338 4.12 -10.77 3.40
CA ARG A 338 5.34 -11.08 2.64
C ARG A 338 6.60 -10.39 3.13
N GLY A 339 6.49 -9.30 3.89
CA GLY A 339 7.67 -8.69 4.48
C GLY A 339 8.27 -9.55 5.58
N GLY A 340 9.56 -9.33 5.86
CA GLY A 340 10.27 -10.03 6.91
C GLY A 340 9.79 -9.61 8.30
N VAL A 341 9.94 -10.48 9.28
CA VAL A 341 9.67 -10.21 10.69
C VAL A 341 10.94 -10.37 11.47
N GLN A 342 11.39 -9.29 12.09
CA GLN A 342 12.55 -9.28 12.96
C GLN A 342 12.14 -8.87 14.36
N LEU A 343 12.51 -9.66 15.35
CA LEU A 343 12.35 -9.29 16.75
C LEU A 343 13.73 -9.18 17.38
N SER A 344 13.94 -8.15 18.19
CA SER A 344 15.13 -8.06 19.03
C SER A 344 14.77 -7.61 20.45
N VAL A 345 15.52 -8.13 21.42
CA VAL A 345 15.43 -7.69 22.81
C VAL A 345 16.77 -7.05 23.17
N ASP A 346 16.75 -5.75 23.47
CA ASP A 346 17.89 -5.02 23.99
C ASP A 346 17.88 -5.12 25.51
N ALA A 347 18.82 -5.88 26.06
CA ALA A 347 18.99 -6.07 27.50
C ALA A 347 19.55 -4.81 28.21
N GLY A 348 19.98 -3.78 27.46
CA GLY A 348 20.67 -2.62 27.98
C GLY A 348 22.05 -2.96 28.56
N SER A 349 22.80 -1.93 28.99
CA SER A 349 24.09 -2.11 29.68
C SER A 349 23.88 -2.55 31.14
N PHE A 350 23.45 -3.79 31.36
CA PHE A 350 23.25 -4.36 32.69
C PHE A 350 24.51 -5.11 33.14
N SER A 351 25.15 -4.65 34.22
CA SER A 351 26.18 -5.42 34.93
C SER A 351 25.56 -6.04 36.18
N ILE A 352 25.45 -7.37 36.20
CA ILE A 352 24.93 -8.12 37.36
C ILE A 352 25.79 -7.94 38.62
N SER A 353 27.00 -7.38 38.48
CA SER A 353 27.96 -7.13 39.56
C SER A 353 27.43 -6.26 40.69
N ASP A 354 26.44 -5.41 40.41
CA ASP A 354 26.03 -4.34 41.33
C ASP A 354 24.89 -4.75 42.29
N PHE A 355 24.34 -5.96 42.15
CA PHE A 355 23.19 -6.45 42.94
C PHE A 355 23.41 -7.78 43.70
N VAL A 356 24.57 -8.42 43.56
CA VAL A 356 24.82 -9.72 44.20
C VAL A 356 25.34 -9.54 45.64
N GLU A 357 24.44 -9.51 46.63
CA GLU A 357 24.81 -9.72 48.04
C GLU A 357 24.71 -11.19 48.48
N SER A 358 23.86 -12.03 47.85
CA SER A 358 23.84 -13.50 48.03
C SER A 358 22.99 -14.23 46.98
N ALA A 359 23.25 -15.54 46.77
CA ALA A 359 22.54 -16.39 45.81
C ALA A 359 21.03 -16.62 46.11
N GLU A 360 20.56 -16.26 47.30
CA GLU A 360 19.17 -16.46 47.73
C GLU A 360 18.23 -15.28 47.39
N ASN A 361 18.77 -14.17 46.86
CA ASN A 361 18.02 -12.94 46.54
C ASN A 361 18.10 -12.53 45.04
N GLN A 362 18.36 -13.49 44.16
CA GLN A 362 18.56 -13.28 42.72
C GLN A 362 17.23 -12.88 42.04
N PRO A 363 17.12 -11.73 41.35
CA PRO A 363 15.93 -11.38 40.57
C PRO A 363 15.87 -12.23 39.29
N SER A 364 14.79 -12.98 39.08
CA SER A 364 14.46 -13.59 37.79
C SER A 364 13.79 -12.55 36.88
N VAL A 365 14.36 -12.28 35.71
CA VAL A 365 13.80 -11.40 34.68
C VAL A 365 13.42 -12.28 33.51
N PHE A 366 12.13 -12.29 33.16
CA PHE A 366 11.58 -13.10 32.07
C PHE A 366 11.00 -12.16 31.01
N SER A 367 11.50 -12.22 29.78
CA SER A 367 10.81 -11.64 28.63
C SER A 367 10.15 -12.75 27.82
N HIS A 368 9.00 -12.46 27.23
CA HIS A 368 8.34 -13.35 26.29
C HIS A 368 8.25 -12.64 24.95
N SER A 369 8.77 -13.26 23.91
CA SER A 369 8.80 -12.66 22.59
C SER A 369 8.14 -13.61 21.60
N TYR A 370 7.14 -13.12 20.89
CA TYR A 370 6.34 -13.89 19.94
C TYR A 370 6.55 -13.32 18.53
N ALA A 371 7.35 -14.01 17.73
CA ALA A 371 7.63 -13.65 16.34
C ALA A 371 6.97 -14.67 15.41
N GLY A 372 6.04 -14.20 14.57
CA GLY A 372 5.35 -15.05 13.60
C GLY A 372 5.37 -14.47 12.20
N GLY A 373 5.63 -15.29 11.18
CA GLY A 373 5.61 -14.81 9.79
C GLY A 373 4.27 -14.21 9.36
N PHE A 374 3.17 -14.59 10.00
CA PHE A 374 1.84 -14.01 9.81
C PHE A 374 1.32 -13.28 11.07
N ALA A 375 1.32 -13.93 12.22
CA ALA A 375 0.87 -13.30 13.47
C ALA A 375 1.80 -13.58 14.64
N GLY A 376 2.09 -12.57 15.48
CA GLY A 376 2.85 -12.80 16.72
C GLY A 376 2.07 -13.74 17.66
N LEU A 377 0.87 -13.31 18.06
CA LEU A 377 -0.10 -14.13 18.79
C LEU A 377 -1.43 -14.22 18.05
N ASN A 378 -1.97 -15.42 17.93
CA ASN A 378 -3.32 -15.66 17.43
C ASN A 378 -4.27 -16.20 18.52
N SER A 379 -5.27 -15.41 18.87
CA SER A 379 -6.43 -15.78 19.70
C SER A 379 -7.74 -15.79 18.89
N GLY A 380 -7.73 -15.26 17.67
CA GLY A 380 -8.85 -15.23 16.73
C GLY A 380 -8.82 -16.35 15.68
N SER A 381 -9.70 -16.28 14.68
CA SER A 381 -9.71 -17.26 13.58
C SER A 381 -8.92 -16.74 12.38
N ILE A 382 -7.99 -17.53 11.87
CA ILE A 382 -7.28 -17.24 10.63
C ILE A 382 -7.64 -18.30 9.59
N SER A 383 -8.04 -17.89 8.38
CA SER A 383 -8.35 -18.83 7.32
C SER A 383 -7.96 -18.38 5.92
N ARG A 384 -7.52 -19.33 5.09
CA ARG A 384 -7.11 -19.08 3.70
C ARG A 384 -6.08 -17.96 3.58
N SER A 385 -5.11 -17.95 4.49
CA SER A 385 -4.08 -16.92 4.57
C SER A 385 -2.68 -17.50 4.43
N TYR A 386 -1.70 -16.67 4.06
CA TYR A 386 -0.31 -17.14 4.02
C TYR A 386 0.74 -16.12 4.43
N SER A 387 1.88 -16.63 4.90
CA SER A 387 3.12 -15.85 5.08
C SER A 387 4.23 -16.35 4.15
N ALA A 388 5.08 -15.44 3.68
CA ALA A 388 6.24 -15.78 2.84
C ALA A 388 7.51 -14.98 3.15
N GLY A 389 7.49 -14.15 4.20
CA GLY A 389 8.66 -13.39 4.65
C GLY A 389 9.62 -14.22 5.50
N GLN A 390 10.86 -13.75 5.60
CA GLN A 390 11.81 -14.28 6.58
C GLN A 390 11.29 -14.04 7.99
N VAL A 391 11.52 -14.98 8.91
CA VAL A 391 11.27 -14.78 10.34
C VAL A 391 12.61 -14.89 11.06
N ASP A 392 12.91 -13.89 11.87
CA ASP A 392 14.04 -13.88 12.80
C ASP A 392 13.50 -13.44 14.17
N GLY A 393 13.21 -14.41 15.03
CA GLY A 393 12.80 -14.18 16.41
C GLY A 393 13.86 -13.52 17.29
N GLY A 394 15.10 -13.39 16.78
CA GLY A 394 16.22 -12.74 17.43
C GLY A 394 16.87 -13.58 18.52
N LEU A 395 18.21 -13.67 18.52
CA LEU A 395 18.97 -13.96 19.73
C LEU A 395 19.12 -12.69 20.57
N LEU A 396 19.09 -12.81 21.90
CA LEU A 396 19.52 -11.78 22.83
C LEU A 396 20.90 -11.22 22.43
N ALA A 397 20.95 -9.96 21.99
CA ALA A 397 22.20 -9.25 21.82
C ALA A 397 22.88 -9.14 23.20
N ASP A 398 24.11 -9.66 23.32
CA ASP A 398 24.95 -9.78 24.53
C ASP A 398 24.94 -11.14 25.29
N SER A 399 24.09 -12.11 24.90
CA SER A 399 24.14 -13.45 25.53
C SER A 399 25.44 -14.24 25.24
N SER A 400 26.15 -13.91 24.16
CA SER A 400 27.39 -14.60 23.76
C SER A 400 28.69 -13.99 24.31
N ALA A 401 28.63 -12.84 24.98
CA ALA A 401 29.81 -12.13 25.52
C ALA A 401 29.83 -12.04 27.06
N SER A 402 28.75 -12.44 27.73
CA SER A 402 28.63 -12.50 29.18
C SER A 402 29.26 -13.79 29.74
N ASP A 403 30.15 -13.66 30.73
CA ASP A 403 30.72 -14.77 31.52
C ASP A 403 29.65 -15.62 32.26
N TYR A 404 28.37 -15.21 32.21
CA TYR A 404 27.24 -15.82 32.90
C TYR A 404 26.24 -16.56 31.98
N ALA A 405 26.56 -16.76 30.69
CA ALA A 405 25.73 -17.51 29.74
C ALA A 405 25.43 -18.98 30.15
N SER A 406 26.10 -19.49 31.20
CA SER A 406 25.90 -20.82 31.77
C SER A 406 25.15 -20.83 33.11
N ASP A 407 24.74 -19.67 33.64
CA ASP A 407 23.94 -19.58 34.86
C ASP A 407 22.46 -19.84 34.51
N PRO A 408 21.82 -20.88 35.06
CA PRO A 408 20.40 -21.18 34.83
C PRO A 408 19.43 -20.10 35.35
N ASN A 409 19.91 -19.07 36.05
CA ASN A 409 19.13 -17.92 36.53
C ASN A 409 19.42 -16.62 35.76
N PHE A 410 20.19 -16.66 34.67
CA PHE A 410 20.41 -15.55 33.75
C PHE A 410 19.10 -15.20 33.01
N VAL A 411 18.98 -13.97 32.48
CA VAL A 411 17.80 -13.52 31.71
C VAL A 411 17.43 -14.59 30.69
N THR A 412 16.30 -15.26 30.90
CA THR A 412 15.77 -16.26 29.97
C THR A 412 14.71 -15.55 29.15
N ASP A 413 15.07 -15.14 27.94
CA ASP A 413 14.07 -14.76 26.97
C ASP A 413 13.42 -16.06 26.45
N VAL A 414 12.11 -16.17 26.63
CA VAL A 414 11.36 -17.29 26.04
C VAL A 414 10.87 -16.82 24.68
N LEU A 415 11.67 -17.17 23.67
CA LEU A 415 11.41 -16.88 22.27
C LEU A 415 10.45 -17.93 21.69
N TYR A 416 9.34 -17.45 21.18
CA TYR A 416 8.40 -18.22 20.38
C TYR A 416 8.46 -17.72 18.95
N GLU A 417 9.23 -18.43 18.14
CA GLU A 417 9.44 -18.14 16.73
C GLU A 417 8.67 -19.16 15.88
N GLY A 418 7.83 -18.69 14.96
CA GLY A 418 7.07 -19.57 14.08
C GLY A 418 6.89 -19.03 12.67
N GLY A 419 6.99 -19.92 11.68
CA GLY A 419 6.86 -19.56 10.26
C GLY A 419 5.51 -18.95 9.90
N PHE A 420 4.44 -19.32 10.60
CA PHE A 420 3.11 -18.70 10.47
C PHE A 420 2.70 -17.92 11.72
N THR A 421 2.68 -18.53 12.91
CA THR A 421 2.48 -17.77 14.15
C THR A 421 3.51 -18.08 15.20
N GLY A 422 3.87 -17.09 16.01
CA GLY A 422 4.71 -17.31 17.19
C GLY A 422 3.97 -18.12 18.24
N LYS A 423 2.71 -17.80 18.49
CA LYS A 423 1.81 -18.59 19.35
C LYS A 423 0.38 -18.58 18.81
N ASN A 424 -0.28 -19.73 18.87
CA ASN A 424 -1.66 -19.89 18.45
C ASN A 424 -2.53 -20.54 19.56
N ASP A 425 -3.45 -19.76 20.10
CA ASP A 425 -4.44 -20.17 21.09
C ASP A 425 -5.82 -20.45 20.45
N SER A 426 -5.92 -20.46 19.11
CA SER A 426 -7.21 -20.53 18.40
C SER A 426 -7.11 -21.29 17.07
N VAL A 427 -8.10 -21.11 16.19
CA VAL A 427 -8.27 -21.91 14.98
C VAL A 427 -7.57 -21.26 13.78
N ILE A 428 -6.71 -22.05 13.14
CA ILE A 428 -6.10 -21.72 11.85
C ILE A 428 -6.53 -22.80 10.83
N SER A 429 -7.03 -22.38 9.66
CA SER A 429 -7.57 -23.33 8.66
C SER A 429 -7.24 -22.97 7.21
N GLY A 430 -6.73 -23.93 6.45
CA GLY A 430 -6.35 -23.70 5.05
C GLY A 430 -5.32 -22.59 4.87
N SER A 431 -4.43 -22.40 5.85
CA SER A 431 -3.40 -21.36 5.85
C SER A 431 -2.00 -21.98 5.80
N TYR A 432 -1.06 -21.27 5.18
CA TYR A 432 0.24 -21.81 4.80
C TYR A 432 1.38 -20.83 5.08
N PHE A 433 2.60 -21.33 5.23
CA PHE A 433 3.78 -20.48 5.22
C PHE A 433 4.89 -21.09 4.36
N ASP A 434 5.72 -20.22 3.82
CA ASP A 434 6.91 -20.64 3.08
C ASP A 434 8.05 -20.99 4.04
N GLN A 435 8.41 -22.27 4.10
CA GLN A 435 9.46 -22.79 4.96
C GLN A 435 10.88 -22.45 4.47
N ASP A 436 11.05 -22.25 3.16
CA ASP A 436 12.36 -21.99 2.56
C ASP A 436 12.75 -20.52 2.78
N THR A 437 11.79 -19.59 2.72
CA THR A 437 12.05 -18.17 3.00
C THR A 437 12.05 -17.84 4.49
N SER A 438 11.14 -18.44 5.28
CA SER A 438 11.13 -18.24 6.73
C SER A 438 12.35 -18.85 7.43
N GLY A 439 12.95 -19.90 6.84
CA GLY A 439 14.02 -20.67 7.48
C GLY A 439 13.53 -21.62 8.57
N LEU A 440 12.21 -21.76 8.74
CA LEU A 440 11.56 -22.53 9.79
C LEU A 440 10.78 -23.69 9.18
N THR A 441 10.69 -24.82 9.89
CA THR A 441 9.90 -25.96 9.45
C THR A 441 8.53 -25.97 10.16
N GLY A 442 7.70 -26.96 9.83
CA GLY A 442 6.39 -27.11 10.47
C GLY A 442 6.43 -27.49 11.95
N GLU A 443 7.59 -27.85 12.51
CA GLU A 443 7.74 -28.19 13.94
C GLU A 443 7.91 -26.94 14.82
N GLU A 444 8.43 -25.84 14.27
CA GLU A 444 8.65 -24.57 14.97
C GLU A 444 7.43 -23.65 14.95
N SER A 445 6.52 -23.80 13.96
CA SER A 445 5.34 -22.94 13.85
C SER A 445 4.14 -23.45 14.63
N ASP A 446 3.52 -22.60 15.44
CA ASP A 446 2.23 -22.89 16.04
C ASP A 446 1.11 -22.57 15.03
N GLY A 447 0.68 -23.60 14.29
CA GLY A 447 -0.30 -23.49 13.22
C GLY A 447 0.27 -22.99 11.89
N GLY A 448 -0.60 -22.98 10.87
CA GLY A 448 -0.19 -22.87 9.46
C GLY A 448 0.51 -24.14 8.95
N LEU A 449 0.39 -24.42 7.65
CA LEU A 449 1.05 -25.57 7.03
C LEU A 449 2.31 -25.12 6.29
N ALA A 450 3.46 -25.68 6.69
CA ALA A 450 4.74 -25.47 6.03
C ALA A 450 4.72 -25.98 4.59
N LYS A 451 5.23 -25.18 3.66
CA LYS A 451 5.36 -25.50 2.24
C LYS A 451 6.66 -24.93 1.68
N THR A 452 7.28 -25.67 0.76
CA THR A 452 8.42 -25.14 -0.01
C THR A 452 7.98 -23.96 -0.87
N THR A 453 8.91 -23.09 -1.27
CA THR A 453 8.62 -22.00 -2.21
C THR A 453 8.01 -22.51 -3.51
N SER A 454 8.46 -23.67 -4.01
CA SER A 454 7.89 -24.26 -5.21
C SER A 454 6.42 -24.68 -5.02
N GLU A 455 6.08 -25.24 -3.85
CA GLU A 455 4.69 -25.59 -3.53
C GLU A 455 3.84 -24.33 -3.31
N MET A 456 4.37 -23.31 -2.66
CA MET A 456 3.68 -22.03 -2.43
C MET A 456 3.35 -21.29 -3.73
N LYS A 457 4.05 -21.57 -4.82
CA LYS A 457 3.77 -21.04 -6.17
C LYS A 457 2.91 -21.98 -7.03
N THR A 458 2.34 -23.03 -6.42
CA THR A 458 1.55 -24.05 -7.12
C THR A 458 0.10 -24.02 -6.65
N GLN A 459 -0.85 -23.72 -7.55
CA GLN A 459 -2.29 -23.62 -7.23
C GLN A 459 -2.87 -24.85 -6.52
N ALA A 460 -2.44 -26.06 -6.91
CA ALA A 460 -2.91 -27.31 -6.31
C ALA A 460 -2.56 -27.47 -4.81
N THR A 461 -1.63 -26.67 -4.29
CA THR A 461 -1.25 -26.64 -2.86
C THR A 461 -2.37 -26.08 -1.99
N PHE A 462 -3.09 -25.09 -2.50
CA PHE A 462 -4.07 -24.30 -1.76
C PHE A 462 -5.47 -24.91 -1.85
N GLN A 463 -5.72 -25.92 -1.03
CA GLN A 463 -7.01 -26.59 -1.02
C GLN A 463 -8.09 -25.68 -0.42
N HIS A 464 -9.27 -25.67 -1.05
CA HIS A 464 -10.42 -24.86 -0.63
C HIS A 464 -10.23 -23.34 -0.74
N TRP A 465 -9.21 -22.90 -1.49
CA TRP A 465 -9.09 -21.51 -1.91
C TRP A 465 -9.92 -21.27 -3.17
N ASP A 466 -10.51 -20.10 -3.26
CA ASP A 466 -11.26 -19.67 -4.43
C ASP A 466 -10.32 -18.99 -5.43
N PHE A 467 -9.96 -19.73 -6.48
CA PHE A 467 -9.18 -19.22 -7.62
C PHE A 467 -10.07 -18.79 -8.80
N ALA A 468 -11.39 -18.80 -8.63
CA ALA A 468 -12.29 -18.26 -9.63
C ALA A 468 -12.41 -16.74 -9.50
N ASP A 469 -12.60 -16.25 -8.28
CA ASP A 469 -12.90 -14.84 -8.03
C ASP A 469 -11.90 -14.16 -7.07
N THR A 470 -11.38 -14.88 -6.07
CA THR A 470 -10.54 -14.26 -5.02
C THR A 470 -9.05 -14.24 -5.36
N TRP A 471 -8.49 -15.41 -5.65
CA TRP A 471 -7.04 -15.62 -5.76
C TRP A 471 -6.62 -15.93 -7.20
N ARG A 472 -5.35 -15.63 -7.53
CA ARG A 472 -4.68 -16.08 -8.75
C ARG A 472 -3.23 -16.47 -8.47
N ILE A 473 -2.64 -17.27 -9.37
CA ILE A 473 -1.21 -17.63 -9.36
C ILE A 473 -0.69 -17.60 -10.80
N ASP A 474 0.21 -16.66 -11.07
CA ASP A 474 0.80 -16.44 -12.41
C ASP A 474 2.32 -16.64 -12.37
N GLY A 475 2.77 -17.78 -11.82
CA GLY A 475 4.21 -18.08 -11.63
C GLY A 475 4.85 -17.43 -10.39
N SER A 476 4.05 -16.71 -9.60
CA SER A 476 4.42 -16.14 -8.29
C SER A 476 3.63 -16.81 -7.16
N TYR A 477 3.77 -16.30 -5.93
CA TYR A 477 2.88 -16.64 -4.81
C TYR A 477 1.43 -16.20 -5.12
N PRO A 478 0.42 -16.70 -4.39
CA PRO A 478 -0.97 -16.26 -4.57
C PRO A 478 -1.11 -14.75 -4.43
N GLN A 479 -1.82 -14.13 -5.37
CA GLN A 479 -2.20 -12.72 -5.37
C GLN A 479 -3.72 -12.60 -5.46
N PHE A 480 -4.28 -11.45 -5.10
CA PHE A 480 -5.71 -11.22 -5.31
C PHE A 480 -6.00 -10.98 -6.78
N GLY A 481 -7.14 -11.47 -7.27
CA GLY A 481 -7.56 -11.32 -8.66
C GLY A 481 -7.69 -9.85 -9.11
N TRP A 482 -7.98 -8.94 -8.19
CA TRP A 482 -8.10 -7.50 -8.44
C TRP A 482 -6.77 -6.74 -8.48
N GLN A 483 -5.69 -7.28 -7.90
CA GLN A 483 -4.36 -6.63 -7.96
C GLN A 483 -3.90 -6.53 -9.41
N VAL A 484 -3.03 -5.58 -9.74
CA VAL A 484 -2.55 -5.47 -11.13
C VAL A 484 -1.67 -6.67 -11.52
N SER A 485 -1.87 -7.23 -12.70
CA SER A 485 -0.94 -8.17 -13.36
C SER A 485 -0.74 -7.79 -14.83
N VAL A 486 0.37 -8.24 -15.42
CA VAL A 486 0.65 -8.06 -16.84
C VAL A 486 1.05 -9.40 -17.46
N SER A 487 0.54 -9.66 -18.66
CA SER A 487 0.89 -10.83 -19.45
C SER A 487 1.22 -10.43 -20.91
N PHE A 488 1.95 -11.30 -21.60
CA PHE A 488 2.19 -11.15 -23.04
C PHE A 488 1.32 -12.10 -23.86
N ASN A 489 0.81 -11.58 -24.97
CA ASN A 489 0.06 -12.32 -25.97
C ASN A 489 0.69 -12.10 -27.37
N PRO A 490 1.31 -13.14 -27.98
CA PRO A 490 1.50 -14.48 -27.43
C PRO A 490 2.47 -14.49 -26.24
N SER A 491 2.39 -15.51 -25.39
CA SER A 491 3.23 -15.65 -24.18
C SER A 491 4.65 -16.15 -24.47
N SER A 492 4.94 -16.53 -25.71
CA SER A 492 6.28 -16.83 -26.23
C SER A 492 6.29 -16.69 -27.76
N TYR A 493 7.48 -16.54 -28.34
CA TYR A 493 7.65 -16.43 -29.79
C TYR A 493 8.79 -17.30 -30.29
N THR A 494 8.61 -17.96 -31.43
CA THR A 494 9.67 -18.71 -32.12
C THR A 494 9.64 -18.42 -33.60
N GLU A 495 10.78 -18.03 -34.16
CA GLU A 495 10.92 -17.71 -35.59
C GLU A 495 12.13 -18.39 -36.21
N THR A 496 12.04 -18.76 -37.49
CA THR A 496 13.18 -19.30 -38.26
C THR A 496 13.54 -18.34 -39.39
N LEU A 497 14.77 -17.82 -39.38
CA LEU A 497 15.25 -16.82 -40.33
C LEU A 497 16.51 -17.29 -41.06
N ILE A 498 16.74 -16.71 -42.24
CA ILE A 498 18.00 -16.87 -42.98
C ILE A 498 18.88 -15.66 -42.65
N ALA A 499 20.20 -15.85 -42.58
CA ALA A 499 21.14 -14.76 -42.39
C ALA A 499 20.88 -13.60 -43.37
N GLY A 500 20.81 -12.36 -42.86
CA GLY A 500 20.49 -11.16 -43.65
C GLY A 500 19.00 -10.86 -43.88
N SER A 501 18.07 -11.63 -43.28
CA SER A 501 16.63 -11.34 -43.29
C SER A 501 16.14 -10.73 -41.97
N THR A 502 15.24 -9.77 -41.98
CA THR A 502 14.68 -9.17 -40.75
C THR A 502 13.21 -9.56 -40.59
N ALA A 503 12.80 -9.93 -39.38
CA ALA A 503 11.40 -10.17 -39.05
C ALA A 503 10.91 -9.20 -37.98
N ILE A 504 9.66 -8.79 -38.09
CA ILE A 504 8.98 -7.94 -37.09
C ILE A 504 7.72 -8.68 -36.65
N PHE A 505 7.56 -8.85 -35.35
CA PHE A 505 6.34 -9.35 -34.74
C PHE A 505 5.82 -8.37 -33.69
N LYS A 506 4.52 -8.43 -33.43
CA LYS A 506 3.83 -7.46 -32.58
C LYS A 506 3.14 -8.12 -31.39
N PRO A 507 3.88 -8.53 -30.35
CA PRO A 507 3.27 -9.05 -29.14
C PRO A 507 2.49 -7.93 -28.45
N GLN A 508 1.44 -8.31 -27.74
CA GLN A 508 0.62 -7.41 -26.94
C GLN A 508 0.89 -7.66 -25.46
N ALA A 509 1.33 -6.62 -24.74
CA ALA A 509 1.26 -6.59 -23.28
C ALA A 509 -0.20 -6.29 -22.90
N GLU A 510 -0.76 -7.10 -22.00
CA GLU A 510 -2.13 -6.99 -21.51
C GLU A 510 -2.08 -6.87 -19.98
N MET A 511 -2.66 -5.79 -19.44
CA MET A 511 -2.82 -5.56 -18.01
C MET A 511 -4.21 -6.02 -17.58
N ASP A 512 -4.26 -6.80 -16.51
CA ASP A 512 -5.48 -7.16 -15.79
C ASP A 512 -5.44 -6.55 -14.37
N GLY A 513 -6.60 -6.34 -13.76
CA GLY A 513 -6.74 -5.68 -12.46
C GLY A 513 -6.90 -4.16 -12.53
N GLU A 514 -7.04 -3.53 -11.37
CA GLU A 514 -7.25 -2.08 -11.26
C GLU A 514 -5.95 -1.33 -10.96
N GLY A 515 -5.67 -0.28 -11.74
CA GLY A 515 -4.52 0.59 -11.51
C GLY A 515 -3.91 1.17 -12.78
N SER A 516 -2.69 1.69 -12.63
CA SER A 516 -1.84 2.17 -13.70
C SER A 516 -0.40 1.70 -13.47
N LEU A 517 0.29 1.31 -14.53
CA LEU A 517 1.66 0.83 -14.53
C LEU A 517 2.50 1.69 -15.47
N SER A 518 3.64 2.16 -14.98
CA SER A 518 4.72 2.63 -15.84
C SER A 518 5.65 1.47 -16.15
N CYS A 519 5.62 0.98 -17.38
CA CYS A 519 6.36 -0.19 -17.84
C CYS A 519 7.65 0.23 -18.55
N GLN A 520 8.76 -0.45 -18.25
CA GLN A 520 10.03 -0.36 -18.95
C GLN A 520 10.31 -1.69 -19.67
N ILE A 521 10.88 -1.64 -20.87
CA ILE A 521 11.28 -2.82 -21.62
C ILE A 521 12.80 -2.90 -21.70
N THR A 522 13.33 -4.05 -21.32
CA THR A 522 14.71 -4.45 -21.56
C THR A 522 14.76 -5.79 -22.30
N VAL A 523 15.95 -6.18 -22.73
CA VAL A 523 16.20 -7.48 -23.35
C VAL A 523 17.29 -8.17 -22.56
N GLU A 524 17.02 -9.39 -22.13
CA GLU A 524 18.00 -10.27 -21.49
C GLU A 524 18.36 -11.41 -22.45
N TYR A 525 19.66 -11.56 -22.70
CA TYR A 525 20.15 -12.55 -23.66
C TYR A 525 20.62 -13.80 -22.94
N SER A 526 20.10 -14.96 -23.34
CA SER A 526 20.66 -16.25 -22.93
C SER A 526 21.86 -16.63 -23.82
N GLU A 527 21.78 -16.36 -25.13
CA GLU A 527 22.88 -16.55 -26.08
C GLU A 527 22.94 -15.44 -27.15
N GLY A 528 24.17 -15.00 -27.46
CA GLY A 528 24.42 -13.88 -28.38
C GLY A 528 24.06 -12.51 -27.80
N SER A 529 24.10 -11.45 -28.61
CA SER A 529 23.62 -10.12 -28.23
C SER A 529 23.27 -9.27 -29.47
N GLY A 530 22.40 -8.27 -29.30
CA GLY A 530 22.09 -7.27 -30.31
C GLY A 530 21.18 -7.72 -31.45
N TRP A 531 20.69 -8.97 -31.43
CA TRP A 531 19.88 -9.54 -32.50
C TRP A 531 18.37 -9.35 -32.32
N ILE A 532 17.94 -8.85 -31.16
CA ILE A 532 16.53 -8.52 -30.88
C ILE A 532 16.45 -7.09 -30.33
N SER A 533 15.41 -6.37 -30.75
CA SER A 533 15.06 -5.07 -30.17
C SER A 533 13.54 -4.94 -30.07
N ALA A 534 13.07 -4.23 -29.05
CA ALA A 534 11.65 -4.00 -28.79
C ALA A 534 11.39 -2.49 -28.67
N SER A 535 10.24 -2.04 -29.18
CA SER A 535 9.81 -0.64 -29.07
C SER A 535 8.30 -0.54 -28.80
N PRO A 536 7.84 0.49 -28.07
CA PRO A 536 8.63 1.53 -27.40
C PRO A 536 9.46 0.97 -26.23
N ALA A 537 10.49 1.71 -25.78
CA ALA A 537 11.32 1.30 -24.64
C ALA A 537 10.57 1.42 -23.29
N SER A 538 9.52 2.23 -23.26
CA SER A 538 8.63 2.39 -22.12
C SER A 538 7.23 2.78 -22.57
N PHE A 539 6.23 2.48 -21.75
CA PHE A 539 4.83 2.83 -21.99
C PHE A 539 4.03 2.73 -20.69
N GLU A 540 2.82 3.26 -20.70
CA GLU A 540 1.86 3.08 -19.60
C GLU A 540 0.77 2.07 -19.99
N LEU A 541 0.36 1.27 -19.02
CA LEU A 541 -0.86 0.48 -19.05
C LEU A 541 -1.76 0.98 -17.93
N ASN A 542 -3.05 1.13 -18.19
CA ASN A 542 -4.02 1.49 -17.16
C ASN A 542 -5.40 0.94 -17.51
N THR A 543 -6.37 1.07 -16.61
CA THR A 543 -7.73 0.54 -16.80
C THR A 543 -8.43 1.08 -18.05
N SER A 544 -8.07 2.28 -18.54
CA SER A 544 -8.64 2.86 -19.76
C SER A 544 -7.92 2.39 -21.04
N GLU A 545 -6.63 2.06 -20.94
CA GLU A 545 -5.79 1.51 -22.00
C GLU A 545 -5.03 0.26 -21.52
N PRO A 546 -5.72 -0.88 -21.27
CA PRO A 546 -5.12 -2.03 -20.62
C PRO A 546 -4.24 -2.87 -21.56
N LYS A 547 -4.07 -2.47 -22.83
CA LYS A 547 -3.34 -3.27 -23.82
C LYS A 547 -2.40 -2.42 -24.66
N LYS A 548 -1.14 -2.84 -24.76
CA LYS A 548 -0.13 -2.19 -25.61
C LYS A 548 0.52 -3.19 -26.56
N LYS A 549 0.51 -2.88 -27.86
CA LYS A 549 1.30 -3.62 -28.84
C LYS A 549 2.73 -3.10 -28.87
N LEU A 550 3.69 -4.00 -28.87
CA LEU A 550 5.09 -3.72 -29.06
C LEU A 550 5.48 -4.01 -30.51
N ASP A 551 6.50 -3.32 -31.02
CA ASP A 551 7.17 -3.66 -32.26
C ASP A 551 8.50 -4.34 -31.90
N VAL A 552 8.57 -5.65 -32.09
CA VAL A 552 9.78 -6.45 -31.82
C VAL A 552 10.42 -6.84 -33.13
N THR A 553 11.70 -6.50 -33.29
CA THR A 553 12.49 -6.75 -34.49
C THR A 553 13.57 -7.78 -34.21
N LEU A 554 13.61 -8.83 -35.03
CA LEU A 554 14.65 -9.86 -35.06
C LEU A 554 15.62 -9.60 -36.22
N ASN A 555 16.91 -9.51 -35.91
CA ASN A 555 17.98 -9.26 -36.86
C ASN A 555 19.10 -10.32 -36.74
N PRO A 556 19.10 -11.34 -37.61
CA PRO A 556 20.13 -12.38 -37.68
C PRO A 556 21.38 -11.94 -38.47
N ASP A 557 21.52 -10.67 -38.86
CA ASP A 557 22.66 -10.22 -39.65
C ASP A 557 23.98 -10.41 -38.89
N GLY A 558 24.97 -11.00 -39.56
CA GLY A 558 26.25 -11.36 -38.96
C GLY A 558 26.23 -12.54 -37.97
N MET A 559 25.09 -13.20 -37.77
CA MET A 559 24.97 -14.37 -36.89
C MET A 559 25.28 -15.69 -37.63
N LEU A 560 25.77 -16.68 -36.89
CA LEU A 560 26.02 -18.03 -37.41
C LEU A 560 24.73 -18.85 -37.41
N ALA A 561 24.72 -19.97 -38.12
CA ALA A 561 23.63 -20.94 -38.03
C ALA A 561 23.55 -21.48 -36.59
N GLY A 562 22.36 -21.42 -36.00
CA GLY A 562 22.20 -21.76 -34.59
C GLY A 562 20.83 -21.40 -34.04
N VAL A 563 20.64 -21.71 -32.76
CA VAL A 563 19.47 -21.30 -31.97
C VAL A 563 19.94 -20.17 -31.06
N TYR A 564 19.17 -19.09 -31.00
CA TYR A 564 19.43 -17.94 -30.15
C TYR A 564 18.19 -17.67 -29.31
N GLU A 565 18.39 -17.48 -28.02
CA GLU A 565 17.33 -17.28 -27.03
C GLU A 565 17.57 -16.00 -26.24
N ALA A 566 16.51 -15.23 -26.08
CA ALA A 566 16.47 -14.01 -25.31
C ALA A 566 15.06 -13.80 -24.77
N ASP A 567 14.96 -13.12 -23.64
CA ASP A 567 13.70 -12.70 -23.04
C ASP A 567 13.52 -11.19 -23.26
N ILE A 568 12.33 -10.80 -23.73
CA ILE A 568 11.89 -9.43 -23.58
C ILE A 568 11.34 -9.30 -22.18
N VAL A 569 11.96 -8.41 -21.40
CA VAL A 569 11.65 -8.22 -19.99
C VAL A 569 10.84 -6.94 -19.85
N LEU A 570 9.65 -7.05 -19.29
CA LEU A 570 8.81 -5.92 -18.92
C LEU A 570 8.85 -5.76 -17.41
N SER A 571 9.40 -4.64 -16.95
CA SER A 571 9.51 -4.30 -15.55
C SER A 571 8.65 -3.09 -15.21
N SER A 572 8.14 -3.04 -13.97
CA SER A 572 7.47 -1.87 -13.43
C SER A 572 7.71 -1.82 -11.93
N GLY A 573 7.90 -0.64 -11.35
CA GLY A 573 8.02 -0.50 -9.88
C GLY A 573 6.77 -0.93 -9.12
N SER A 574 5.63 -1.04 -9.81
CA SER A 574 4.35 -1.49 -9.27
C SER A 574 4.07 -2.98 -9.52
N LEU A 575 4.95 -3.69 -10.25
CA LEU A 575 4.87 -5.13 -10.43
C LEU A 575 5.82 -5.82 -9.44
N GLU A 576 5.39 -6.93 -8.87
CA GLU A 576 6.23 -7.73 -7.97
C GLU A 576 7.35 -8.50 -8.70
N TYR A 577 7.19 -8.72 -9.99
CA TYR A 577 8.11 -9.49 -10.82
C TYR A 577 8.15 -8.92 -12.23
N ASP A 578 9.29 -9.12 -12.87
CA ASP A 578 9.43 -8.81 -14.28
C ASP A 578 8.65 -9.82 -15.11
N VAL A 579 7.86 -9.32 -16.06
CA VAL A 579 7.08 -10.14 -16.98
C VAL A 579 7.95 -10.46 -18.18
N LEU A 580 8.17 -11.76 -18.41
CA LEU A 580 9.04 -12.24 -19.47
C LEU A 580 8.24 -12.67 -20.70
N LEU A 581 8.69 -12.26 -21.88
CA LEU A 581 8.31 -12.83 -23.15
C LEU A 581 9.51 -13.60 -23.72
N PRO A 582 9.53 -14.94 -23.62
CA PRO A 582 10.58 -15.74 -24.22
C PRO A 582 10.54 -15.70 -25.73
N VAL A 583 11.68 -15.38 -26.34
CA VAL A 583 11.86 -15.30 -27.79
C VAL A 583 12.99 -16.21 -28.24
N LYS A 584 12.65 -17.15 -29.13
CA LYS A 584 13.60 -18.08 -29.75
C LYS A 584 13.73 -17.77 -31.23
N MET A 585 14.96 -17.53 -31.68
CA MET A 585 15.27 -17.36 -33.10
C MET A 585 16.15 -18.51 -33.58
N ILE A 586 15.78 -19.14 -34.69
CA ILE A 586 16.57 -20.16 -35.35
C ILE A 586 17.16 -19.54 -36.61
N VAL A 587 18.48 -19.38 -36.66
CA VAL A 587 19.19 -18.88 -37.84
C VAL A 587 19.61 -20.08 -38.69
N LEU A 588 19.12 -20.12 -39.92
CA LEU A 588 19.56 -21.06 -40.94
C LEU A 588 20.86 -20.55 -41.57
N GLY A 589 21.84 -21.44 -41.72
CA GLY A 589 23.10 -21.13 -42.39
C GLY A 589 22.89 -20.73 -43.85
N ASP A 590 23.81 -19.92 -44.38
CA ASP A 590 23.84 -19.58 -45.79
C ASP A 590 24.15 -20.85 -46.60
N PHE A 591 23.15 -21.36 -47.33
CA PHE A 591 23.33 -22.46 -48.28
C PHE A 591 23.89 -21.96 -49.63
N ASN A 592 24.29 -20.68 -49.74
CA ASN A 592 24.92 -20.16 -50.95
C ASN A 592 26.44 -20.19 -50.83
N GLY A 593 27.06 -21.21 -51.40
CA GLY A 593 28.49 -21.14 -51.69
C GLY A 593 29.10 -22.40 -52.27
N ASP A 594 29.08 -23.51 -51.54
CA ASP A 594 29.85 -24.72 -51.92
C ASP A 594 29.25 -26.05 -51.42
N SER A 595 28.10 -26.08 -50.74
CA SER A 595 27.47 -27.35 -50.37
C SER A 595 26.70 -27.94 -51.56
N LYS A 596 27.17 -29.08 -52.09
CA LYS A 596 26.53 -29.86 -53.18
C LYS A 596 25.18 -30.51 -52.81
N VAL A 597 24.44 -29.97 -51.85
CA VAL A 597 23.20 -30.56 -51.36
C VAL A 597 22.02 -29.75 -51.87
N ASP A 598 21.36 -30.25 -52.92
CA ASP A 598 20.07 -29.73 -53.39
C ASP A 598 18.99 -30.10 -52.36
N ILE A 599 18.08 -29.17 -52.04
CA ILE A 599 16.94 -29.40 -51.15
C ILE A 599 16.08 -30.59 -51.61
N LYS A 600 16.11 -30.92 -52.91
CA LYS A 600 15.50 -32.11 -53.48
C LYS A 600 16.09 -33.42 -52.96
N ASP A 601 17.39 -33.48 -52.66
CA ASP A 601 18.04 -34.68 -52.13
C ASP A 601 17.62 -34.94 -50.69
N PHE A 602 17.44 -33.87 -49.90
CA PHE A 602 16.95 -33.98 -48.53
C PHE A 602 15.48 -34.42 -48.47
N VAL A 603 14.62 -33.86 -49.33
CA VAL A 603 13.22 -34.27 -49.45
C VAL A 603 13.08 -35.71 -49.96
N HIS A 604 13.95 -36.14 -50.89
CA HIS A 604 13.99 -37.51 -51.38
C HIS A 604 14.38 -38.49 -50.26
N PHE A 605 15.40 -38.17 -49.46
CA PHE A 605 15.83 -38.98 -48.32
C PHE A 605 14.77 -39.05 -47.21
N ALA A 606 14.12 -37.94 -46.89
CA ALA A 606 13.05 -37.91 -45.88
C ALA A 606 11.84 -38.79 -46.28
N ASN A 607 11.52 -38.88 -47.57
CA ASN A 607 10.48 -39.78 -48.08
C ASN A 607 10.90 -41.26 -47.99
N LEU A 608 12.15 -41.60 -48.33
CA LEU A 608 12.69 -42.97 -48.20
C LEU A 608 12.72 -43.44 -46.73
N TRP A 609 13.05 -42.54 -45.79
CA TRP A 609 12.99 -42.83 -44.36
C TRP A 609 11.55 -43.09 -43.91
N LYS A 610 10.62 -42.21 -44.27
CA LYS A 610 9.20 -42.33 -43.88
C LYS A 610 8.55 -43.61 -44.39
N GLU A 611 9.00 -44.13 -45.53
CA GLU A 611 8.53 -45.40 -46.11
C GLU A 611 9.28 -46.64 -45.62
N GLY A 612 10.33 -46.49 -44.79
CA GLY A 612 11.08 -47.60 -44.19
C GLY A 612 12.00 -48.37 -45.16
N ASN A 613 12.23 -47.83 -46.36
CA ASN A 613 12.96 -48.49 -47.46
C ASN A 613 14.40 -47.95 -47.61
N LEU A 614 15.13 -47.82 -46.50
CA LEU A 614 16.53 -47.37 -46.54
C LEU A 614 17.49 -48.55 -46.72
N THR A 615 18.24 -48.56 -47.83
CA THR A 615 19.35 -49.51 -48.01
C THR A 615 20.69 -48.89 -47.60
N ASN A 616 21.69 -49.72 -47.30
CA ASN A 616 23.05 -49.25 -47.02
C ASN A 616 23.66 -48.47 -48.19
N SER A 617 23.23 -48.74 -49.43
CA SER A 617 23.67 -47.98 -50.62
C SER A 617 23.12 -46.56 -50.62
N ASP A 618 21.88 -46.38 -50.18
CA ASP A 618 21.23 -45.05 -50.12
C ASP A 618 21.85 -44.19 -49.01
N LEU A 619 22.19 -44.81 -47.88
CA LEU A 619 22.93 -44.17 -46.79
C LEU A 619 24.35 -43.76 -47.21
N LEU A 620 25.07 -44.63 -47.93
CA LEU A 620 26.40 -44.32 -48.46
C LEU A 620 26.35 -43.22 -49.54
N GLY A 621 25.35 -43.24 -50.42
CA GLY A 621 25.14 -42.20 -51.43
C GLY A 621 24.87 -40.85 -50.79
N PHE A 622 23.94 -40.78 -49.83
CA PHE A 622 23.65 -39.58 -49.07
C PHE A 622 24.88 -39.07 -48.31
N ALA A 623 25.55 -39.94 -47.55
CA ALA A 623 26.76 -39.58 -46.80
C ALA A 623 27.90 -39.09 -47.71
N SER A 624 28.06 -39.66 -48.92
CA SER A 624 29.09 -39.25 -49.87
C SER A 624 28.85 -37.88 -50.51
N ASN A 625 27.58 -37.46 -50.63
CA ASN A 625 27.18 -36.11 -51.04
C ASN A 625 27.22 -35.10 -49.87
N TRP A 626 27.23 -35.57 -48.63
CA TRP A 626 27.25 -34.75 -47.41
C TRP A 626 28.68 -34.51 -46.88
N LEU A 627 29.63 -35.40 -47.20
CA LEU A 627 31.04 -35.36 -46.74
C LEU A 627 32.04 -34.78 -47.76
N ASN A 628 31.59 -34.38 -48.95
CA ASN A 628 32.38 -33.63 -49.95
C ASN A 628 31.70 -32.31 -50.27
#